data_AF-A0A2G2KBR4-F1
#
_entry.id   AF-A0A2G2KBR4-F1
#
_cell.length_a   1.000
_cell.length_b   1.000
_cell.length_c   1.000
_cell.angle_alpha   90.00
_cell.angle_beta   90.00
_cell.angle_gamma   90.00
#
_symmetry.space_group_name_H-M   'P 1'
#
loop_
_entity.id
_entity.type
_entity.pdbx_description
1 polymer ?
#
loop_
_entity_poly.entity_id
_entity_poly.type
_entity_poly.pdbx_seq_one_letter_code
_entity_poly.pdbx_strand_id
1 'polypeptide(L)' 'MEKRIAGAEAVGSHKTSMLQDIEQGKPLEIEGMLGVVVELAALTEVEVPTLKALYACVGLLDQTVQTGRVKIKGIQDR' A
#
# COMPACT_ATOMS: atom_id res chain seq x y z
N MET A 1 21.17 3.23 3.88
CA MET A 1 20.03 3.24 2.94
C MET A 1 20.01 1.97 2.10
N GLU A 2 21.12 1.64 1.43
CA GLU A 2 21.25 0.46 0.54
C GLU A 2 20.83 -0.87 1.15
N LYS A 3 21.22 -1.16 2.41
CA LYS A 3 20.79 -2.39 3.11
C LYS A 3 19.26 -2.54 3.23
N ARG A 4 18.52 -1.44 3.32
CA ARG A 4 17.04 -1.45 3.37
C ARG A 4 16.44 -1.75 2.00
N ILE A 5 17.02 -1.19 0.94
CA ILE A 5 16.58 -1.40 -0.44
C ILE A 5 16.87 -2.84 -0.85
N ALA A 6 18.09 -3.33 -0.64
CA ALA A 6 18.46 -4.72 -0.88
C ALA A 6 17.61 -5.71 -0.06
N GLY A 7 17.27 -5.34 1.19
CA GLY A 7 16.36 -6.13 2.02
C GLY A 7 14.95 -6.23 1.44
N ALA A 8 14.43 -5.15 0.84
CA ALA A 8 13.14 -5.15 0.17
C ALA A 8 13.15 -5.95 -1.14
N GLU A 9 14.25 -5.86 -1.91
CA GLU A 9 14.44 -6.67 -3.13
C GLU A 9 14.53 -8.17 -2.80
N ALA A 10 15.20 -8.54 -1.70
CA ALA A 10 15.37 -9.93 -1.27
C ALA A 10 14.05 -10.61 -0.83
N VAL A 11 12.98 -9.85 -0.59
CA VAL A 11 11.63 -10.40 -0.32
C VAL A 11 11.09 -11.17 -1.54
N GLY A 12 11.60 -10.89 -2.75
CA GLY A 12 11.28 -11.69 -3.94
C GLY A 12 9.78 -11.79 -4.22
N SER A 13 9.28 -13.01 -4.46
CA SER A 13 7.88 -13.30 -4.79
C SER A 13 6.95 -13.39 -3.58
N HIS A 14 7.42 -13.06 -2.37
CA HIS A 14 6.58 -13.08 -1.19
C HIS A 14 5.48 -12.00 -1.27
N LYS A 15 4.22 -12.44 -1.18
CA LYS A 15 3.07 -11.53 -1.12
C LYS A 15 3.10 -10.75 0.18
N THR A 16 3.11 -9.42 0.10
CA THR A 16 2.93 -8.54 1.25
C THR A 16 1.57 -8.76 1.92
N SER A 17 1.45 -8.44 3.20
CA SER A 17 0.18 -8.59 3.95
C SER A 17 -0.98 -7.88 3.27
N MET A 18 -0.81 -6.60 2.90
CA MET A 18 -1.86 -5.85 2.22
C MET A 18 -2.27 -6.44 0.86
N LEU A 19 -1.35 -7.06 0.11
CA LEU A 19 -1.74 -7.75 -1.13
C LEU A 19 -2.63 -8.97 -0.82
N GLN A 20 -2.33 -9.71 0.25
CA GLN A 20 -3.16 -10.82 0.69
C GLN A 20 -4.54 -10.35 1.17
N ASP A 21 -4.61 -9.18 1.84
CA ASP A 21 -5.86 -8.57 2.27
C ASP A 21 -6.74 -8.18 1.07
N ILE A 22 -6.16 -7.55 0.05
CA ILE A 22 -6.86 -7.26 -1.22
C ILE A 22 -7.42 -8.54 -1.85
N GLU A 23 -6.62 -9.60 -1.94
CA GLU A 23 -7.04 -10.88 -2.54
C GLU A 23 -8.19 -11.54 -1.76
N GLN A 24 -8.26 -11.29 -0.46
CA GLN A 24 -9.32 -11.78 0.42
C GLN A 24 -10.52 -10.83 0.50
N GLY A 25 -10.42 -9.61 -0.02
CA GLY A 25 -11.43 -8.56 0.06
C GLY A 25 -11.52 -7.91 1.45
N LYS A 26 -10.43 -7.95 2.22
CA LYS A 26 -10.34 -7.33 3.54
C LYS A 26 -9.97 -5.84 3.45
N PRO A 27 -10.35 -5.03 4.45
CA PRO A 27 -9.91 -3.65 4.55
C PRO A 27 -8.37 -3.56 4.61
N LEU A 28 -7.80 -2.54 3.98
CA LEU A 28 -6.36 -2.30 3.98
C LEU A 28 -5.93 -1.42 5.15
N GLU A 29 -4.70 -1.62 5.64
CA GLU A 29 -4.10 -0.82 6.71
C GLU A 29 -3.46 0.49 6.19
N ILE A 30 -4.05 1.10 5.15
CA ILE A 30 -3.45 2.24 4.45
C ILE A 30 -3.32 3.49 5.33
N GLU A 31 -4.26 3.71 6.23
CA GLU A 31 -4.25 4.83 7.17
C GLU A 31 -3.06 4.75 8.14
N GLY A 32 -2.87 3.58 8.77
CA GLY A 32 -1.79 3.36 9.72
C GLY A 32 -0.40 3.30 9.06
N MET A 33 -0.32 2.82 7.82
CA MET A 33 0.96 2.69 7.12
C MET A 33 1.42 3.99 6.45
N LEU A 34 0.55 4.64 5.66
CA LEU A 34 0.93 5.78 4.83
C LEU A 34 0.16 7.06 5.16
N GLY A 35 -1.09 6.96 5.64
CA GLY A 35 -1.87 8.10 6.10
C GLY A 35 -1.14 8.89 7.19
N VAL A 36 -0.69 8.21 8.25
CA VAL A 36 0.11 8.82 9.33
C VAL A 36 1.37 9.52 8.79
N VAL A 37 2.06 8.92 7.83
CA VAL A 37 3.29 9.52 7.25
C VAL A 37 2.97 10.77 6.44
N VAL A 38 1.88 10.77 5.68
CA VAL A 38 1.40 11.94 4.92
C VAL A 38 0.97 13.06 5.85
N GLU A 39 0.28 12.74 6.96
CA GLU A 39 -0.09 13.71 7.99
C GLU A 39 1.14 14.33 8.67
N LEU A 40 2.11 13.50 9.07
CA LEU A 40 3.37 13.96 9.65
C LEU A 40 4.15 14.86 8.69
N ALA A 41 4.15 14.53 7.40
CA ALA A 41 4.79 15.36 6.38
C ALA A 41 4.13 16.74 6.26
N ALA A 42 2.80 16.81 6.38
CA ALA A 42 2.08 18.10 6.42
C ALA A 42 2.43 18.92 7.67
N LEU A 43 2.50 18.28 8.85
CA LEU A 43 2.87 18.95 10.11
C LEU A 43 4.31 19.45 10.14
N THR A 44 5.20 18.78 9.41
CA THR A 44 6.63 19.10 9.35
C THR A 44 7.02 19.92 8.12
N GLU A 45 6.03 20.34 7.31
CA GLU A 45 6.23 21.10 6.07
C GLU A 45 7.17 20.40 5.07
N VAL A 46 7.17 19.05 5.07
CA VAL A 46 7.96 18.23 4.16
C VAL A 46 7.12 17.81 2.97
N GLU A 47 7.58 18.18 1.77
CA GLU A 47 6.96 17.77 0.52
C GLU A 47 7.15 16.25 0.27
N VAL A 48 6.03 15.51 0.18
CA VAL A 48 6.00 14.06 -0.09
C VAL A 48 5.05 13.68 -1.24
N PRO A 49 5.18 14.30 -2.44
CA PRO A 49 4.22 14.13 -3.53
C PRO A 49 4.00 12.67 -3.93
N THR A 50 5.06 11.86 -3.99
CA THR A 50 4.97 10.43 -4.32
C THR A 50 4.18 9.64 -3.27
N LEU A 51 4.35 9.95 -1.99
CA LEU A 51 3.59 9.27 -0.92
C LEU A 51 2.12 9.67 -0.95
N LYS A 52 1.81 10.95 -1.19
CA LYS A 52 0.43 11.42 -1.37
C LYS A 52 -0.27 10.72 -2.54
N ALA A 53 0.42 10.58 -3.66
CA ALA A 53 -0.11 9.88 -4.84
C ALA A 53 -0.39 8.39 -4.53
N LEU A 54 0.55 7.69 -3.89
CA LEU A 54 0.37 6.29 -3.49
C LEU A 54 -0.77 6.14 -2.47
N TYR A 55 -0.84 7.01 -1.47
CA TYR A 55 -1.91 7.01 -0.47
C TYR A 55 -3.29 7.18 -1.13
N ALA A 56 -3.44 8.14 -2.03
CA ALA A 56 -4.68 8.36 -2.76
C ALA A 56 -5.08 7.16 -3.62
N CYS A 57 -4.14 6.59 -4.38
CA CYS A 57 -4.40 5.43 -5.22
C CYS A 57 -4.81 4.19 -4.40
N VAL A 58 -4.12 3.92 -3.30
CA VAL A 58 -4.41 2.76 -2.45
C VAL A 58 -5.69 2.97 -1.64
N GLY A 59 -5.98 4.20 -1.19
CA GLY A 59 -7.24 4.55 -0.55
C GLY A 59 -8.44 4.35 -1.49
N LEU A 60 -8.33 4.77 -2.75
CA LEU A 60 -9.36 4.51 -3.77
C LEU A 60 -9.55 3.01 -4.02
N LEU A 61 -8.44 2.26 -4.06
CA LEU A 61 -8.47 0.81 -4.20
C LEU A 61 -9.19 0.14 -3.03
N ASP A 62 -8.86 0.49 -1.78
CA ASP A 62 -9.53 -0.03 -0.58
C ASP A 62 -11.02 0.29 -0.61
N GLN A 63 -11.40 1.54 -0.87
CA GLN A 63 -12.80 1.94 -1.00
C GLN A 63 -13.53 1.12 -2.08
N THR A 64 -12.90 0.89 -3.22
CA THR A 64 -13.48 0.11 -4.32
C THR A 64 -13.68 -1.36 -3.92
N VAL A 65 -12.71 -1.96 -3.24
CA VAL A 65 -12.81 -3.35 -2.73
C VAL A 65 -13.92 -3.46 -1.70
N GLN A 66 -14.00 -2.51 -0.74
CA GLN A 66 -14.98 -2.54 0.33
C GLN A 66 -16.41 -2.26 -0.15
N THR A 67 -16.60 -1.30 -1.05
CA THR A 67 -17.94 -0.89 -1.50
C THR A 67 -18.45 -1.67 -2.70
N GLY A 68 -17.56 -1.98 -3.66
CA GLY A 68 -17.91 -2.63 -4.91
C GLY A 68 -17.98 -4.16 -4.85
N ARG A 69 -17.59 -4.77 -3.71
CA ARG A 69 -17.40 -6.23 -3.55
C ARG A 69 -16.50 -6.83 -4.66
N VAL A 70 -15.54 -6.06 -5.13
CA VAL A 70 -14.59 -6.48 -6.16
C VAL A 70 -13.41 -7.19 -5.49
N LYS A 71 -13.00 -8.34 -6.03
CA LYS A 71 -11.76 -9.02 -5.63
C LYS A 71 -10.72 -8.89 -6.73
N ILE A 72 -9.51 -8.51 -6.34
CA ILE A 72 -8.37 -8.44 -7.25
C ILE A 72 -7.45 -9.60 -6.89
N LYS A 73 -7.15 -10.44 -7.88
CA LYS A 73 -6.24 -11.56 -7.74
C LYS A 73 -4.97 -11.29 -8.55
N GLY A 74 -3.80 -11.46 -7.95
CA GLY A 74 -2.56 -11.38 -8.70
C GLY A 74 -2.52 -12.43 -9.79
N ILE A 75 -2.10 -12.05 -11.00
CA ILE A 75 -1.75 -13.01 -12.05
C ILE A 75 -0.44 -13.65 -11.60
N GLN A 76 -0.51 -14.90 -11.11
CA GLN A 76 0.68 -15.67 -10.82
C GLN A 76 1.19 -16.25 -12.13
N ASP A 77 2.26 -15.68 -12.67
CA ASP A 77 3.08 -16.41 -13.64
C ASP A 77 3.70 -17.63 -12.94
N ARG A 78 3.55 -18.80 -13.57
CA ARG A 78 4.19 -20.05 -13.15
C ARG A 78 5.69 -19.98 -13.40
#